data_AF-A0A7C4GGC5-F1
#
_entry.id   AF-A0A7C4GGC5-F1
#
_cell.length_a   1.000
_cell.length_b   1.000
_cell.length_c   1.000
_cell.angle_alpha   90.00
_cell.angle_beta   90.00
_cell.angle_gamma   90.00
#
_symmetry.space_group_name_H-M   'P 1'
#
loop_
_entity.id
_entity.type
_entity.pdbx_description
1 polymer ?
#
loop_
_entity_poly.entity_id
_entity_poly.type
_entity_poly.pdbx_seq_one_letter_code
_entity_poly.pdbx_strand_id
1 'polypeptide(L)'
;AELYRGLALLRDRQYGPARLALADVREKYPRFRDAAVFHAAESFVEKEEFGRALDSLRAFVAAFPKSRFQRRAVRALAETCVRLRRWDEAEAWWSRLVQIENDAKERTRARLQVARCRLEQGKLHEAGLMVQEVLGRYPDLDEEANLLLGKSQAGMDRMPEALATWQKVRGSNALGAEAAFLAGKFYEEHDDFERARAFYDTAKLRRADSDHGVLAVKRLSLLSAFARRQSDSMDAAEAAFLLAEVHNLNLGDFDAAMRLYQQVYDSFPATDWAAKALFAKAWIMRNVRGDTAGAEPLLQTIIAEFPETEYADESRRWLGLAVPKRRTRVLPADTATRKPEPEPEQPPGELAEETLEPAGSWREPGKPRRQELPRGLADDTPGRFRPVPESATSEPAVKVETMPSERRPPAELPELAIVHFRFDDWRIRAEDTAALKENARVLMARPELEVTIVGHCDPRGTEVYNEQLGMRRAKAVRDYLIQAGVSRERLVVESAGKSRPISTGPGEYWLDRRVEFRLR
;
A
#
# COMPACT_ATOMS: atom_id res chain seq x y z
N ALA A 1 -10.95 -24.69 -28.82
CA ALA A 1 -10.32 -23.36 -28.99
C ALA A 1 -11.06 -22.28 -28.20
N GLU A 2 -12.30 -21.95 -28.55
CA GLU A 2 -13.00 -20.73 -28.07
C GLU A 2 -13.04 -20.52 -26.54
N LEU A 3 -13.29 -21.57 -25.73
CA LEU A 3 -13.23 -21.44 -24.26
C LEU A 3 -11.86 -20.91 -23.80
N TYR A 4 -10.76 -21.47 -24.32
CA TYR A 4 -9.41 -21.00 -23.98
C TYR A 4 -9.13 -19.59 -24.49
N ARG A 5 -9.74 -19.14 -25.59
CA ARG A 5 -9.69 -17.73 -26.03
C ARG A 5 -10.37 -16.82 -25.01
N GLY A 6 -11.56 -17.20 -24.53
CA GLY A 6 -12.25 -16.47 -23.45
C GLY A 6 -11.44 -16.41 -22.16
N LEU A 7 -10.82 -17.53 -21.74
CA LEU A 7 -9.99 -17.59 -20.54
C LEU A 7 -8.67 -16.81 -20.67
N ALA A 8 -8.04 -16.81 -21.84
CA ALA A 8 -6.87 -15.97 -22.12
C ALA A 8 -7.25 -14.49 -22.00
N LEU A 9 -8.36 -14.07 -22.62
CA LEU A 9 -8.87 -12.71 -22.52
C LEU A 9 -9.21 -12.31 -21.06
N LEU A 10 -9.65 -13.23 -20.20
CA LEU A 10 -9.81 -12.95 -18.75
C LEU A 10 -8.47 -12.75 -18.05
N ARG A 11 -7.52 -13.66 -18.23
CA ARG A 11 -6.16 -13.55 -17.66
C ARG A 11 -5.48 -12.25 -18.09
N ASP A 12 -5.71 -11.84 -19.32
CA ASP A 12 -5.18 -10.61 -19.92
C ASP A 12 -6.08 -9.38 -19.59
N ARG A 13 -6.99 -9.51 -18.61
CA ARG A 13 -7.93 -8.50 -18.05
C ARG A 13 -8.89 -7.85 -19.05
N GLN A 14 -9.06 -8.41 -20.24
CA GLN A 14 -9.97 -7.94 -21.30
C GLN A 14 -11.41 -8.39 -21.06
N TYR A 15 -11.98 -8.04 -19.90
CA TYR A 15 -13.26 -8.56 -19.40
C TYR A 15 -14.45 -8.36 -20.36
N GLY A 16 -14.44 -7.32 -21.21
CA GLY A 16 -15.46 -7.11 -22.25
C GLY A 16 -15.39 -8.19 -23.35
N PRO A 17 -14.33 -8.20 -24.18
CA PRO A 17 -14.09 -9.25 -25.17
C PRO A 17 -14.17 -10.68 -24.62
N ALA A 18 -13.67 -10.91 -23.40
CA ALA A 18 -13.77 -12.21 -22.73
C ALA A 18 -15.21 -12.66 -22.52
N ARG A 19 -16.08 -11.81 -21.95
CA ARG A 19 -17.50 -12.14 -21.73
C ARG A 19 -18.25 -12.41 -23.04
N LEU A 20 -17.90 -11.74 -24.14
CA LEU A 20 -18.45 -12.05 -25.47
C LEU A 20 -18.02 -13.44 -25.95
N ALA A 21 -16.72 -13.75 -25.92
CA ALA A 21 -16.20 -15.06 -26.31
C ALA A 21 -16.74 -16.20 -25.41
N LEU A 22 -17.04 -15.93 -24.14
CA LEU A 22 -17.67 -16.89 -23.24
C LEU A 22 -19.20 -17.01 -23.47
N ALA A 23 -19.88 -15.96 -23.94
CA ALA A 23 -21.28 -16.05 -24.37
C ALA A 23 -21.43 -16.94 -25.63
N ASP A 24 -20.54 -16.78 -26.61
CA ASP A 24 -20.42 -17.69 -27.76
C ASP A 24 -20.28 -19.15 -27.30
N VAL A 25 -19.37 -19.43 -26.36
CA VAL A 25 -19.12 -20.78 -25.86
C VAL A 25 -20.33 -21.35 -25.11
N ARG A 26 -20.98 -20.54 -24.27
CA ARG A 26 -22.21 -20.87 -23.53
C ARG A 26 -23.32 -21.35 -24.47
N GLU A 27 -23.46 -20.72 -25.64
CA GLU A 27 -24.52 -21.03 -26.59
C GLU A 27 -24.15 -22.20 -27.49
N LYS A 28 -22.98 -22.14 -28.14
CA LYS A 28 -22.55 -23.09 -29.19
C LYS A 28 -22.04 -24.44 -28.65
N TYR A 29 -21.54 -24.51 -27.41
CA TYR A 29 -20.90 -25.71 -26.87
C TYR A 29 -21.47 -26.12 -25.50
N PRO A 30 -22.61 -26.86 -25.47
CA PRO A 30 -23.27 -27.27 -24.22
C PRO A 30 -22.36 -27.95 -23.18
N ARG A 31 -21.38 -28.76 -23.63
CA ARG A 31 -20.39 -29.43 -22.76
C ARG A 31 -19.49 -28.47 -21.96
N PHE A 32 -19.33 -27.23 -22.41
CA PHE A 32 -18.52 -26.19 -21.76
C PHE A 32 -19.36 -25.03 -21.20
N ARG A 33 -20.69 -25.16 -21.22
CA ARG A 33 -21.62 -24.10 -20.80
C ARG A 33 -21.43 -23.70 -19.34
N ASP A 34 -21.16 -24.65 -18.45
CA ASP A 34 -20.93 -24.37 -17.03
C ASP A 34 -19.63 -23.56 -16.84
N ALA A 35 -18.52 -23.99 -17.45
CA ALA A 35 -17.24 -23.27 -17.44
C ALA A 35 -17.39 -21.84 -17.99
N ALA A 36 -18.12 -21.70 -19.10
CA ALA A 36 -18.30 -20.41 -19.76
C ALA A 36 -19.12 -19.42 -18.91
N VAL A 37 -20.23 -19.87 -18.32
CA VAL A 37 -21.04 -19.02 -17.41
C VAL A 37 -20.28 -18.73 -16.11
N PHE A 38 -19.58 -19.71 -15.55
CA PHE A 38 -18.81 -19.53 -14.32
C PHE A 38 -17.72 -18.47 -14.48
N HIS A 39 -16.85 -18.59 -15.49
CA HIS A 39 -15.76 -17.64 -15.69
C HIS A 39 -16.27 -16.27 -16.17
N ALA A 40 -17.41 -16.20 -16.86
CA ALA A 40 -18.08 -14.92 -17.12
C ALA A 40 -18.59 -14.25 -15.83
N ALA A 41 -19.11 -15.01 -14.86
CA ALA A 41 -19.50 -14.50 -13.55
C ALA A 41 -18.29 -14.04 -12.72
N GLU A 42 -17.22 -14.85 -12.70
CA GLU A 42 -15.94 -14.58 -12.04
C GLU A 42 -15.29 -13.27 -12.55
N SER A 43 -15.41 -12.98 -13.85
CA SER A 43 -14.91 -11.73 -14.47
C SER A 43 -15.53 -10.44 -13.91
N PHE A 44 -16.73 -10.49 -13.32
CA PHE A 44 -17.31 -9.33 -12.63
C PHE A 44 -16.67 -9.13 -11.25
N VAL A 45 -16.19 -10.18 -10.58
CA VAL A 45 -15.45 -10.08 -9.31
C VAL A 45 -14.08 -9.45 -9.54
N GLU A 46 -13.34 -9.94 -10.55
CA GLU A 46 -12.01 -9.43 -10.91
C GLU A 46 -11.99 -7.96 -11.38
N LYS A 47 -13.14 -7.47 -11.85
CA LYS A 47 -13.35 -6.07 -12.25
C LYS A 47 -14.14 -5.25 -11.21
N GLU A 48 -14.32 -5.79 -10.00
CA GLU A 48 -14.99 -5.13 -8.87
C GLU A 48 -16.44 -4.67 -9.17
N GLU A 49 -17.08 -5.22 -10.20
CA GLU A 49 -18.51 -5.03 -10.53
C GLU A 49 -19.40 -5.88 -9.58
N PHE A 50 -19.18 -5.77 -8.27
CA PHE A 50 -19.66 -6.71 -7.24
C PHE A 50 -21.16 -7.00 -7.27
N GLY A 51 -22.02 -6.00 -7.59
CA GLY A 51 -23.46 -6.23 -7.74
C GLY A 51 -23.79 -7.22 -8.87
N ARG A 52 -23.19 -7.04 -10.05
CA ARG A 52 -23.37 -7.96 -11.19
C ARG A 52 -22.69 -9.30 -10.96
N ALA A 53 -21.58 -9.32 -10.23
CA ALA A 53 -20.92 -10.55 -9.79
C ALA A 53 -21.86 -11.38 -8.89
N LEU A 54 -22.51 -10.74 -7.92
CA LEU A 54 -23.46 -11.34 -7.00
C LEU A 54 -24.58 -12.06 -7.75
N ASP A 55 -25.24 -11.37 -8.69
CA ASP A 55 -26.34 -11.93 -9.48
C ASP A 55 -25.88 -13.05 -10.42
N SER A 56 -24.75 -12.85 -11.11
CA SER A 56 -24.19 -13.84 -12.05
C SER A 56 -23.75 -15.13 -11.34
N LEU A 57 -23.14 -15.01 -10.16
CA LEU A 57 -22.74 -16.16 -9.34
C LEU A 57 -23.96 -16.88 -8.73
N ARG A 58 -24.99 -16.15 -8.28
CA ARG A 58 -26.27 -16.75 -7.85
C ARG A 58 -26.93 -17.56 -8.97
N ALA A 59 -27.03 -16.98 -10.15
CA ALA A 59 -27.57 -17.65 -11.34
C ALA A 59 -26.76 -18.91 -11.70
N PHE A 60 -25.43 -18.84 -11.66
CA PHE A 60 -24.57 -20.01 -11.89
C PHE A 60 -24.81 -21.12 -10.84
N VAL A 61 -24.76 -20.77 -9.55
CA VAL A 61 -24.87 -21.73 -8.43
C VAL A 61 -26.23 -22.43 -8.40
N ALA A 62 -27.29 -21.78 -8.89
CA ALA A 62 -28.61 -22.36 -9.09
C ALA A 62 -28.71 -23.24 -10.35
N ALA A 63 -28.16 -22.78 -11.48
CA ALA A 63 -28.30 -23.47 -12.77
C ALA A 63 -27.38 -24.69 -12.94
N PHE A 64 -26.21 -24.72 -12.28
CA PHE A 64 -25.20 -25.77 -12.46
C PHE A 64 -24.81 -26.50 -11.16
N PRO A 65 -25.76 -27.04 -10.38
CA PRO A 65 -25.52 -27.54 -9.02
C PRO A 65 -24.55 -28.73 -8.92
N LYS A 66 -24.29 -29.43 -10.03
CA LYS A 66 -23.33 -30.55 -10.14
C LYS A 66 -22.00 -30.16 -10.83
N SER A 67 -21.77 -28.89 -11.13
CA SER A 67 -20.53 -28.45 -11.79
C SER A 67 -19.31 -28.60 -10.87
N ARG A 68 -18.16 -28.93 -11.46
CA ARG A 68 -16.85 -28.90 -10.79
C ARG A 68 -16.51 -27.53 -10.19
N PHE A 69 -17.07 -26.45 -10.72
CA PHE A 69 -16.83 -25.08 -10.24
C PHE A 69 -17.71 -24.70 -9.04
N GLN A 70 -18.69 -25.51 -8.64
CA GLN A 70 -19.70 -25.15 -7.63
C GLN A 70 -19.10 -24.68 -6.29
N ARG A 71 -18.03 -25.33 -5.80
CA ARG A 71 -17.31 -24.89 -4.58
C ARG A 71 -16.67 -23.50 -4.75
N ARG A 72 -16.04 -23.23 -5.90
CA ARG A 72 -15.38 -21.94 -6.19
C ARG A 72 -16.41 -20.83 -6.40
N ALA A 73 -17.54 -21.14 -7.04
CA ALA A 73 -18.65 -20.20 -7.22
C ALA A 73 -19.34 -19.83 -5.90
N VAL A 74 -19.64 -20.81 -5.03
CA VAL A 74 -20.20 -20.55 -3.69
C VAL A 74 -19.23 -19.74 -2.84
N ARG A 75 -17.92 -20.01 -2.92
CA ARG A 75 -16.87 -19.23 -2.24
C ARG A 75 -16.82 -17.78 -2.73
N ALA A 76 -16.65 -17.56 -4.04
CA ALA A 76 -16.62 -16.22 -4.63
C ALA A 76 -17.91 -15.43 -4.37
N LEU A 77 -19.06 -16.12 -4.28
CA LEU A 77 -20.34 -15.53 -3.93
C LEU A 77 -20.40 -15.08 -2.46
N ALA A 78 -19.88 -15.88 -1.54
CA ALA A 78 -19.76 -15.52 -0.12
C ALA A 78 -18.78 -14.34 0.07
N GLU A 79 -17.63 -14.36 -0.59
CA GLU A 79 -16.65 -13.27 -0.62
C GLU A 79 -17.24 -11.98 -1.21
N THR A 80 -18.06 -12.08 -2.25
CA THR A 80 -18.79 -10.94 -2.83
C THR A 80 -19.83 -10.38 -1.85
N CYS A 81 -20.53 -11.23 -1.08
CA CYS A 81 -21.43 -10.77 -0.01
C CYS A 81 -20.66 -10.02 1.09
N VAL A 82 -19.47 -10.50 1.49
CA VAL A 82 -18.57 -9.82 2.44
C VAL A 82 -18.13 -8.45 1.91
N ARG A 83 -17.72 -8.34 0.64
CA ARG A 83 -17.34 -7.05 0.02
C ARG A 83 -18.49 -6.04 0.01
N LEU A 84 -19.73 -6.52 -0.10
CA LEU A 84 -20.95 -5.71 -0.04
C LEU A 84 -21.49 -5.49 1.40
N ARG A 85 -20.78 -5.97 2.45
CA ARG A 85 -21.23 -5.99 3.86
C ARG A 85 -22.60 -6.66 4.09
N ARG A 86 -23.00 -7.60 3.22
CA ARG A 86 -24.26 -8.36 3.30
C ARG A 86 -24.06 -9.60 4.18
N TRP A 87 -23.88 -9.38 5.48
CA TRP A 87 -23.35 -10.36 6.42
C TRP A 87 -24.21 -11.64 6.55
N ASP A 88 -25.54 -11.53 6.58
CA ASP A 88 -26.43 -12.70 6.71
C ASP A 88 -26.39 -13.61 5.48
N GLU A 89 -26.31 -13.01 4.29
CA GLU A 89 -26.15 -13.75 3.04
C GLU A 89 -24.73 -14.34 2.94
N ALA A 90 -23.70 -13.62 3.40
CA ALA A 90 -22.35 -14.16 3.51
C ALA A 90 -22.31 -15.37 4.46
N GLU A 91 -22.91 -15.28 5.65
CA GLU A 91 -23.00 -16.38 6.63
C GLU A 91 -23.68 -17.61 6.01
N ALA A 92 -24.79 -17.43 5.29
CA ALA A 92 -25.49 -18.50 4.58
C ALA A 92 -24.64 -19.13 3.46
N TRP A 93 -23.92 -18.35 2.65
CA TRP A 93 -23.07 -18.88 1.58
C TRP A 93 -21.81 -19.57 2.10
N TRP A 94 -21.16 -19.04 3.15
CA TRP A 94 -20.06 -19.72 3.84
C TRP A 94 -20.52 -21.01 4.53
N SER A 95 -21.68 -21.00 5.20
CA SER A 95 -22.28 -22.19 5.81
C SER A 95 -22.60 -23.26 4.75
N ARG A 96 -23.08 -22.86 3.57
CA ARG A 96 -23.26 -23.75 2.42
C ARG A 96 -21.92 -24.32 1.94
N LEU A 97 -20.85 -23.51 1.89
CA LEU A 97 -19.51 -23.99 1.53
C LEU A 97 -19.02 -25.07 2.51
N VAL A 98 -19.21 -24.88 3.82
CA VAL A 98 -18.83 -25.87 4.86
C VAL A 98 -19.48 -27.23 4.61
N GLN A 99 -20.70 -27.29 4.06
CA GLN A 99 -21.39 -28.55 3.75
C GLN A 99 -20.93 -29.21 2.45
N ILE A 100 -20.49 -28.44 1.44
CA ILE A 100 -20.05 -28.97 0.13
C ILE A 100 -18.53 -29.08 -0.04
N GLU A 101 -17.74 -28.58 0.92
CA GLU A 101 -16.28 -28.64 0.86
C GLU A 101 -15.76 -29.99 1.35
N ASN A 102 -15.00 -30.68 0.48
CA ASN A 102 -14.50 -32.02 0.75
C ASN A 102 -13.17 -32.00 1.51
N ASP A 103 -12.35 -30.97 1.31
CA ASP A 103 -11.10 -30.81 2.04
C ASP A 103 -11.36 -30.32 3.48
N ALA A 104 -10.80 -31.02 4.47
CA ALA A 104 -11.09 -30.74 5.88
C ALA A 104 -10.51 -29.41 6.39
N LYS A 105 -9.42 -28.91 5.77
CA LYS A 105 -8.77 -27.66 6.13
C LYS A 105 -9.47 -26.47 5.48
N GLU A 106 -9.83 -26.57 4.21
CA GLU A 106 -10.66 -25.56 3.52
C GLU A 106 -12.07 -25.48 4.12
N ARG A 107 -12.64 -26.61 4.55
CA ARG A 107 -13.89 -26.63 5.34
C ARG A 107 -13.73 -25.89 6.67
N THR A 108 -12.59 -26.01 7.32
CA THR A 108 -12.27 -25.29 8.57
C THR A 108 -12.07 -23.79 8.32
N ARG A 109 -11.36 -23.41 7.25
CA ARG A 109 -11.24 -22.01 6.80
C ARG A 109 -12.62 -21.41 6.49
N ALA A 110 -13.52 -22.15 5.86
CA ALA A 110 -14.89 -21.70 5.63
C ALA A 110 -15.68 -21.49 6.94
N ARG A 111 -15.49 -22.34 7.97
CA ARG A 111 -16.06 -22.12 9.32
C ARG A 111 -15.54 -20.83 9.96
N LEU A 112 -14.25 -20.51 9.85
CA LEU A 112 -13.71 -19.25 10.34
C LEU A 112 -14.36 -18.04 9.65
N GLN A 113 -14.72 -18.12 8.36
CA GLN A 113 -15.48 -17.06 7.69
C GLN A 113 -16.95 -16.99 8.12
N VAL A 114 -17.60 -18.12 8.48
CA VAL A 114 -18.92 -18.08 9.15
C VAL A 114 -18.81 -17.35 10.49
N ALA A 115 -17.81 -17.68 11.32
CA ALA A 115 -17.56 -17.01 12.60
C ALA A 115 -17.25 -15.51 12.42
N ARG A 116 -16.47 -15.14 11.39
CA ARG A 116 -16.24 -13.74 11.02
C ARG A 116 -17.55 -13.01 10.71
N CYS A 117 -18.43 -13.58 9.87
CA CYS A 117 -19.74 -12.96 9.57
C CYS A 117 -20.59 -12.80 10.85
N ARG A 118 -20.53 -13.78 11.76
CA ARG A 118 -21.21 -13.73 13.06
C ARG A 118 -20.70 -12.62 13.98
N LEU A 119 -19.41 -12.30 13.97
CA LEU A 119 -18.88 -11.14 14.70
C LEU A 119 -19.42 -9.82 14.15
N GLU A 120 -19.42 -9.64 12.83
CA GLU A 120 -19.91 -8.41 12.18
C GLU A 120 -21.45 -8.25 12.33
N GLN A 121 -22.18 -9.32 12.65
CA GLN A 121 -23.60 -9.32 13.05
C GLN A 121 -23.83 -9.08 14.56
N GLY A 122 -22.77 -9.06 15.39
CA GLY A 122 -22.90 -9.00 16.86
C GLY A 122 -23.27 -10.33 17.54
N LYS A 123 -23.24 -11.47 16.84
CA LYS A 123 -23.46 -12.83 17.40
C LYS A 123 -22.19 -13.36 18.09
N LEU A 124 -21.66 -12.58 19.04
CA LEU A 124 -20.29 -12.69 19.55
C LEU A 124 -20.00 -14.04 20.22
N HIS A 125 -20.91 -14.54 21.04
CA HIS A 125 -20.75 -15.81 21.75
C HIS A 125 -20.72 -17.02 20.80
N GLU A 126 -21.65 -17.06 19.84
CA GLU A 126 -21.69 -18.11 18.81
C GLU A 126 -20.43 -18.14 17.96
N ALA A 127 -19.89 -16.97 17.60
CA ALA A 127 -18.62 -16.87 16.88
C ALA A 127 -17.45 -17.39 17.71
N GLY A 128 -17.39 -17.05 19.02
CA GLY A 128 -16.35 -17.51 19.94
C GLY A 128 -16.30 -19.03 20.06
N LEU A 129 -17.45 -19.67 20.26
CA LEU A 129 -17.56 -21.14 20.31
C LEU A 129 -17.12 -21.80 18.99
N MET A 130 -17.59 -21.29 17.85
CA MET A 130 -17.24 -21.83 16.53
C MET A 130 -15.74 -21.73 16.21
N VAL A 131 -15.06 -20.71 16.76
CA VAL A 131 -13.60 -20.56 16.64
C VAL A 131 -12.86 -21.49 17.59
N GLN A 132 -13.36 -21.69 18.82
CA GLN A 132 -12.79 -22.64 19.78
C GLN A 132 -12.84 -24.09 19.29
N GLU A 133 -13.89 -24.49 18.56
CA GLU A 133 -14.00 -25.82 17.93
C GLU A 133 -12.87 -26.15 16.93
N VAL A 134 -12.19 -25.13 16.38
CA VAL A 134 -11.23 -25.30 15.28
C VAL A 134 -9.80 -24.87 15.62
N LEU A 135 -9.61 -24.19 16.75
CA LEU A 135 -8.31 -23.71 17.23
C LEU A 135 -7.37 -24.88 17.54
N GLY A 136 -6.09 -24.77 17.14
CA GLY A 136 -5.07 -25.81 17.30
C GLY A 136 -5.17 -26.96 16.28
N ARG A 137 -6.23 -27.02 15.47
CA ARG A 137 -6.42 -28.08 14.47
C ARG A 137 -5.54 -27.91 13.23
N TYR A 138 -5.25 -26.67 12.85
CA TYR A 138 -4.43 -26.30 11.70
C TYR A 138 -3.59 -25.05 12.05
N PRO A 139 -2.30 -25.18 12.39
CA PRO A 139 -1.49 -24.06 12.88
C PRO A 139 -1.40 -22.84 11.96
N ASP A 140 -1.58 -22.99 10.65
CA ASP A 140 -1.61 -21.85 9.70
C ASP A 140 -2.98 -21.13 9.63
N LEU A 141 -4.00 -21.64 10.31
CA LEU A 141 -5.29 -20.97 10.53
C LEU A 141 -5.39 -20.36 11.95
N ASP A 142 -4.51 -20.75 12.88
CA ASP A 142 -4.58 -20.32 14.28
C ASP A 142 -4.36 -18.82 14.46
N GLU A 143 -3.69 -18.13 13.54
CA GLU A 143 -3.58 -16.66 13.56
C GLU A 143 -4.93 -15.97 13.30
N GLU A 144 -5.69 -16.45 12.31
CA GLU A 144 -7.05 -15.95 12.05
C GLU A 144 -8.00 -16.35 13.17
N ALA A 145 -7.89 -17.59 13.68
CA ALA A 145 -8.69 -18.06 14.80
C ALA A 145 -8.44 -17.23 16.07
N ASN A 146 -7.20 -17.03 16.51
CA ASN A 146 -6.91 -16.21 17.70
C ASN A 146 -7.36 -14.75 17.52
N LEU A 147 -7.24 -14.16 16.32
CA LEU A 147 -7.74 -12.81 16.05
C LEU A 147 -9.27 -12.74 16.22
N LEU A 148 -10.01 -13.67 15.62
CA LEU A 148 -11.49 -13.73 15.70
C LEU A 148 -11.98 -14.05 17.12
N LEU A 149 -11.30 -14.95 17.84
CA LEU A 149 -11.60 -15.27 19.24
C LEU A 149 -11.37 -14.06 20.16
N GLY A 150 -10.25 -13.34 19.98
CA GLY A 150 -10.01 -12.11 20.74
C GLY A 150 -11.07 -11.03 20.46
N LYS A 151 -11.53 -10.88 19.20
CA LYS A 151 -12.67 -10.00 18.88
C LYS A 151 -13.97 -10.44 19.54
N SER A 152 -14.28 -11.74 19.54
CA SER A 152 -15.43 -12.31 20.27
C SER A 152 -15.37 -11.94 21.75
N GLN A 153 -14.23 -12.19 22.41
CA GLN A 153 -14.03 -11.91 23.83
C GLN A 153 -14.13 -10.42 24.15
N ALA A 154 -13.49 -9.55 23.35
CA ALA A 154 -13.49 -8.10 23.57
C ALA A 154 -14.89 -7.49 23.51
N GLY A 155 -15.74 -7.93 22.58
CA GLY A 155 -17.13 -7.47 22.49
C GLY A 155 -18.07 -8.09 23.54
N MET A 156 -17.62 -9.13 24.27
CA MET A 156 -18.32 -9.70 25.43
C MET A 156 -17.72 -9.17 26.76
N ASP A 157 -17.10 -7.98 26.72
CA ASP A 157 -16.41 -7.30 27.83
C ASP A 157 -15.27 -8.10 28.51
N ARG A 158 -14.88 -9.25 27.94
CA ARG A 158 -13.81 -10.14 28.43
C ARG A 158 -12.42 -9.68 27.97
N MET A 159 -12.15 -8.39 28.15
CA MET A 159 -10.98 -7.74 27.58
C MET A 159 -9.61 -8.34 28.00
N PRO A 160 -9.39 -8.81 29.25
CA PRO A 160 -8.15 -9.51 29.61
C PRO A 160 -7.94 -10.82 28.84
N GLU A 161 -9.03 -11.56 28.57
CA GLU A 161 -8.97 -12.80 27.79
C GLU A 161 -8.70 -12.52 26.31
N ALA A 162 -9.31 -11.45 25.78
CA ALA A 162 -9.10 -10.98 24.42
C ALA A 162 -7.64 -10.57 24.19
N LEU A 163 -7.07 -9.77 25.09
CA LEU A 163 -5.70 -9.27 25.02
C LEU A 163 -4.68 -10.42 25.05
N ALA A 164 -4.85 -11.36 25.99
CA ALA A 164 -4.03 -12.57 26.07
C ALA A 164 -4.16 -13.48 24.84
N THR A 165 -5.24 -13.34 24.07
CA THR A 165 -5.47 -14.10 22.84
C THR A 165 -4.91 -13.40 21.60
N TRP A 166 -5.05 -12.07 21.48
CA TRP A 166 -4.39 -11.28 20.43
C TRP A 166 -2.85 -11.36 20.51
N GLN A 167 -2.27 -11.45 21.71
CA GLN A 167 -0.82 -11.63 21.91
C GLN A 167 -0.27 -12.99 21.41
N LYS A 168 -1.15 -13.96 21.09
CA LYS A 168 -0.78 -15.23 20.43
C LYS A 168 -0.59 -15.08 18.92
N VAL A 169 -1.26 -14.11 18.29
CA VAL A 169 -1.05 -13.75 16.88
C VAL A 169 0.31 -13.05 16.76
N ARG A 170 1.21 -13.55 15.92
CA ARG A 170 2.63 -13.14 15.90
C ARG A 170 3.22 -12.88 14.51
N GLY A 171 2.55 -13.30 13.44
CA GLY A 171 3.03 -13.18 12.07
C GLY A 171 3.18 -11.73 11.59
N SER A 172 4.19 -11.50 10.75
CA SER A 172 4.39 -10.25 10.00
C SER A 172 3.43 -10.15 8.82
N ASN A 173 2.14 -10.09 9.13
CA ASN A 173 1.04 -10.05 8.16
C ASN A 173 -0.09 -9.13 8.66
N ALA A 174 -1.17 -9.01 7.87
CA ALA A 174 -2.28 -8.11 8.20
C ALA A 174 -3.03 -8.52 9.48
N LEU A 175 -3.18 -9.82 9.76
CA LEU A 175 -3.83 -10.33 10.97
C LEU A 175 -2.99 -10.01 12.21
N GLY A 176 -1.67 -10.15 12.11
CA GLY A 176 -0.73 -9.78 13.16
C GLY A 176 -0.68 -8.27 13.42
N ALA A 177 -0.74 -7.44 12.37
CA ALA A 177 -0.84 -5.99 12.51
C ALA A 177 -2.16 -5.58 13.17
N GLU A 178 -3.29 -6.20 12.78
CA GLU A 178 -4.61 -5.99 13.36
C GLU A 178 -4.66 -6.38 14.85
N ALA A 179 -4.20 -7.58 15.21
CA ALA A 179 -4.16 -8.04 16.60
C ALA A 179 -3.30 -7.14 17.50
N ALA A 180 -2.15 -6.65 16.98
CA ALA A 180 -1.30 -5.71 17.70
C ALA A 180 -1.96 -4.32 17.83
N PHE A 181 -2.64 -3.83 16.78
CA PHE A 181 -3.36 -2.56 16.83
C PHE A 181 -4.51 -2.60 17.84
N LEU A 182 -5.29 -3.69 17.89
CA LEU A 182 -6.39 -3.86 18.84
C LEU A 182 -5.89 -3.89 20.29
N ALA A 183 -4.75 -4.55 20.55
CA ALA A 183 -4.09 -4.51 21.86
C ALA A 183 -3.58 -3.11 22.22
N GLY A 184 -3.02 -2.36 21.26
CA GLY A 184 -2.57 -0.98 21.47
C GLY A 184 -3.73 -0.03 21.81
N LYS A 185 -4.86 -0.18 21.11
CA LYS A 185 -6.10 0.56 21.38
C LYS A 185 -6.62 0.33 22.80
N PHE A 186 -6.62 -0.91 23.28
CA PHE A 186 -7.03 -1.21 24.66
C PHE A 186 -6.21 -0.42 25.69
N TYR A 187 -4.88 -0.38 25.54
CA TYR A 187 -4.02 0.36 26.45
C TYR A 187 -4.20 1.88 26.33
N GLU A 188 -4.43 2.41 25.12
CA GLU A 188 -4.76 3.83 24.91
C GLU A 188 -6.09 4.23 25.58
N GLU A 189 -7.08 3.33 25.59
CA GLU A 189 -8.37 3.54 26.27
C GLU A 189 -8.30 3.40 27.80
N HIS A 190 -7.12 3.06 28.36
CA HIS A 190 -6.85 2.96 29.80
C HIS A 190 -5.66 3.84 30.23
N ASP A 191 -5.36 4.89 29.46
CA ASP A 191 -4.27 5.86 29.67
C ASP A 191 -2.83 5.27 29.77
N ASP A 192 -2.65 3.98 29.43
CA ASP A 192 -1.36 3.30 29.37
C ASP A 192 -0.68 3.56 28.02
N PHE A 193 -0.31 4.82 27.80
CA PHE A 193 0.23 5.30 26.53
C PHE A 193 1.58 4.67 26.18
N GLU A 194 2.35 4.18 27.16
CA GLU A 194 3.61 3.48 26.93
C GLU A 194 3.37 2.11 26.29
N ARG A 195 2.49 1.27 26.87
CA ARG A 195 2.14 -0.02 26.25
C ARG A 195 1.36 0.18 24.95
N ALA A 196 0.47 1.16 24.88
CA ALA A 196 -0.23 1.51 23.63
C ALA A 196 0.76 1.78 22.49
N ARG A 197 1.78 2.60 22.76
CA ARG A 197 2.88 2.89 21.82
C ARG A 197 3.61 1.62 21.39
N ALA A 198 4.04 0.79 22.35
CA ALA A 198 4.75 -0.45 22.04
C ALA A 198 3.93 -1.41 21.15
N PHE A 199 2.61 -1.52 21.38
CA PHE A 199 1.71 -2.31 20.55
C PHE A 199 1.44 -1.69 19.17
N TYR A 200 1.40 -0.36 19.04
CA TYR A 200 1.29 0.30 17.74
C TYR A 200 2.59 0.23 16.92
N ASP A 201 3.76 0.37 17.54
CA ASP A 201 5.05 0.11 16.87
C ASP A 201 5.13 -1.37 16.44
N THR A 202 4.62 -2.31 17.26
CA THR A 202 4.48 -3.73 16.88
C THR A 202 3.55 -3.91 15.66
N ALA A 203 2.42 -3.21 15.59
CA ALA A 203 1.50 -3.28 14.46
C ALA A 203 2.12 -2.75 13.16
N LYS A 204 2.79 -1.59 13.24
CA LYS A 204 3.58 -0.98 12.16
C LYS A 204 4.67 -1.94 11.65
N LEU A 205 5.46 -2.52 12.55
CA LEU A 205 6.54 -3.45 12.23
C LEU A 205 6.03 -4.76 11.60
N ARG A 206 4.88 -5.26 12.03
CA ARG A 206 4.27 -6.47 11.47
C ARG A 206 3.79 -6.26 10.03
N ARG A 207 3.05 -5.18 9.75
CA ARG A 207 2.62 -4.84 8.39
C ARG A 207 2.16 -3.39 8.19
N ALA A 208 3.11 -2.48 7.91
CA ALA A 208 2.85 -1.05 7.69
C ALA A 208 1.92 -0.73 6.50
N ASP A 209 1.85 -1.54 5.45
CA ASP A 209 0.97 -1.33 4.28
C ASP A 209 -0.48 -1.80 4.49
N SER A 210 -0.77 -2.44 5.63
CA SER A 210 -2.14 -2.84 6.00
C SER A 210 -2.91 -1.69 6.64
N ASP A 211 -4.25 -1.73 6.56
CA ASP A 211 -5.13 -0.71 7.15
C ASP A 211 -4.80 -0.46 8.63
N HIS A 212 -4.55 -1.53 9.39
CA HIS A 212 -4.16 -1.50 10.81
C HIS A 212 -2.73 -1.00 11.05
N GLY A 213 -1.80 -1.22 10.12
CA GLY A 213 -0.47 -0.62 10.16
C GLY A 213 -0.49 0.89 9.91
N VAL A 214 -1.29 1.35 8.94
CA VAL A 214 -1.52 2.77 8.65
C VAL A 214 -2.21 3.48 9.83
N LEU A 215 -3.22 2.83 10.43
CA LEU A 215 -3.87 3.23 11.68
C LEU A 215 -2.87 3.37 12.84
N ALA A 216 -1.99 2.37 13.01
CA ALA A 216 -0.98 2.38 14.06
C ALA A 216 0.01 3.56 13.92
N VAL A 217 0.50 3.85 12.71
CA VAL A 217 1.37 5.02 12.50
C VAL A 217 0.68 6.33 12.89
N LYS A 218 -0.59 6.53 12.50
CA LYS A 218 -1.35 7.73 12.88
C LYS A 218 -1.44 7.86 14.41
N ARG A 219 -1.70 6.77 15.14
CA ARG A 219 -1.73 6.76 16.61
C ARG A 219 -0.35 7.01 17.22
N LEU A 220 0.73 6.45 16.67
CA LEU A 220 2.10 6.72 17.14
C LEU A 220 2.49 8.21 17.03
N SER A 221 2.12 8.87 15.94
CA SER A 221 2.33 10.32 15.79
C SER A 221 1.54 11.12 16.82
N LEU A 222 0.27 10.77 17.05
CA LEU A 222 -0.58 11.39 18.07
C LEU A 222 0.01 11.25 19.48
N LEU A 223 0.31 10.03 19.92
CA LEU A 223 0.92 9.78 21.23
C LEU A 223 2.27 10.48 21.40
N SER A 224 3.06 10.57 20.33
CA SER A 224 4.34 11.31 20.37
C SER A 224 4.15 12.80 20.61
N ALA A 225 3.16 13.44 19.96
CA ALA A 225 2.93 14.86 20.11
C ALA A 225 2.18 15.21 21.41
N PHE A 226 1.30 14.33 21.91
CA PHE A 226 0.75 14.47 23.26
C PHE A 226 1.84 14.38 24.34
N ALA A 227 2.86 13.53 24.17
CA ALA A 227 4.02 13.48 25.07
C ALA A 227 4.92 14.73 24.97
N ARG A 228 4.96 15.41 23.81
CA ARG A 228 5.75 16.64 23.57
C ARG A 228 5.11 17.94 24.07
N ARG A 229 4.11 17.88 24.95
CA ARG A 229 3.32 19.05 25.43
C ARG A 229 4.07 20.10 26.28
N GLN A 230 5.40 20.17 26.16
CA GLN A 230 6.28 21.21 26.69
C GLN A 230 7.22 21.84 25.62
N SER A 231 7.14 21.46 24.33
CA SER A 231 7.89 22.11 23.24
C SER A 231 7.04 22.33 21.99
N ASP A 232 6.99 23.59 21.55
CA ASP A 232 6.48 24.12 20.28
C ASP A 232 4.99 23.93 19.90
N SER A 233 4.44 24.99 19.30
CA SER A 233 3.05 25.04 18.82
C SER A 233 2.82 24.29 17.51
N MET A 234 3.85 24.08 16.68
CA MET A 234 3.72 23.36 15.41
C MET A 234 3.50 21.85 15.61
N ASP A 235 4.19 21.23 16.57
CA ASP A 235 3.99 19.82 16.92
C ASP A 235 2.57 19.57 17.43
N ALA A 236 2.03 20.50 18.23
CA ALA A 236 0.65 20.45 18.70
C ALA A 236 -0.38 20.64 17.57
N ALA A 237 -0.08 21.48 16.58
CA ALA A 237 -0.92 21.67 15.39
C ALA A 237 -0.93 20.43 14.47
N GLU A 238 0.23 19.81 14.24
CA GLU A 238 0.34 18.54 13.50
C GLU A 238 -0.43 17.42 14.24
N ALA A 239 -0.35 17.36 15.58
CA ALA A 239 -1.11 16.41 16.39
C ALA A 239 -2.63 16.53 16.17
N ALA A 240 -3.17 17.74 16.35
CA ALA A 240 -4.60 17.98 16.23
C ALA A 240 -5.11 17.71 14.79
N PHE A 241 -4.29 18.02 13.77
CA PHE A 241 -4.60 17.66 12.38
C PHE A 241 -4.61 16.14 12.16
N LEU A 242 -3.61 15.42 12.68
CA LEU A 242 -3.55 13.96 12.56
C LEU A 242 -4.68 13.25 13.31
N LEU A 243 -5.28 13.88 14.33
CA LEU A 243 -6.46 13.36 15.01
C LEU A 243 -7.70 13.46 14.13
N ALA A 244 -7.89 14.62 13.48
CA ALA A 244 -8.94 14.80 12.47
C ALA A 244 -8.80 13.81 11.30
N GLU A 245 -7.57 13.54 10.85
CA GLU A 245 -7.25 12.53 9.83
C GLU A 245 -7.58 11.08 10.25
N VAL A 246 -7.64 10.77 11.55
CA VAL A 246 -8.12 9.46 12.04
C VAL A 246 -9.64 9.37 11.92
N HIS A 247 -10.37 10.41 12.34
CA HIS A 247 -11.83 10.44 12.22
C HIS A 247 -12.28 10.44 10.75
N ASN A 248 -11.65 11.26 9.90
CA ASN A 248 -11.94 11.38 8.46
C ASN A 248 -11.71 10.07 7.71
N LEU A 249 -10.45 9.61 7.65
CA LEU A 249 -10.06 8.54 6.73
C LEU A 249 -10.23 7.13 7.28
N ASN A 250 -10.33 6.96 8.60
CA ASN A 250 -10.32 5.63 9.22
C ASN A 250 -11.66 5.26 9.87
N LEU A 251 -12.33 6.23 10.53
CA LEU A 251 -13.61 5.99 11.21
C LEU A 251 -14.83 6.34 10.33
N GLY A 252 -14.66 7.20 9.32
CA GLY A 252 -15.78 7.77 8.55
C GLY A 252 -16.62 8.77 9.36
N ASP A 253 -16.13 9.20 10.52
CA ASP A 253 -16.77 10.18 11.39
C ASP A 253 -16.41 11.59 10.89
N PHE A 254 -17.05 11.96 9.79
CA PHE A 254 -16.85 13.23 9.12
C PHE A 254 -17.25 14.43 10.00
N ASP A 255 -18.18 14.26 10.93
CA ASP A 255 -18.59 15.34 11.85
C ASP A 255 -17.52 15.61 12.91
N ALA A 256 -16.94 14.59 13.56
CA ALA A 256 -15.81 14.80 14.46
C ALA A 256 -14.58 15.29 13.72
N ALA A 257 -14.29 14.75 12.52
CA ALA A 257 -13.19 15.23 11.69
C ALA A 257 -13.32 16.74 11.39
N MET A 258 -14.48 17.20 10.92
CA MET A 258 -14.70 18.63 10.64
C MET A 258 -14.66 19.53 11.88
N ARG A 259 -15.06 19.03 13.07
CA ARG A 259 -14.86 19.75 14.33
C ARG A 259 -13.38 19.85 14.71
N LEU A 260 -12.64 18.75 14.60
CA LEU A 260 -11.20 18.72 14.91
C LEU A 260 -10.38 19.57 13.93
N TYR A 261 -10.69 19.53 12.62
CA TYR A 261 -10.07 20.43 11.65
C TYR A 261 -10.37 21.92 11.95
N GLN A 262 -11.58 22.25 12.39
CA GLN A 262 -11.89 23.62 12.83
C GLN A 262 -11.04 23.98 14.06
N GLN A 263 -10.96 23.10 15.05
CA GLN A 263 -10.15 23.31 16.26
C GLN A 263 -8.66 23.50 15.96
N VAL A 264 -8.09 22.84 14.95
CA VAL A 264 -6.70 23.07 14.48
C VAL A 264 -6.52 24.52 14.04
N TYR A 265 -7.45 25.03 13.21
CA TYR A 265 -7.41 26.41 12.77
C TYR A 265 -7.64 27.40 13.92
N ASP A 266 -8.65 27.16 14.77
CA ASP A 266 -8.97 28.04 15.90
C ASP A 266 -7.81 28.13 16.92
N SER A 267 -7.08 27.02 17.13
CA SER A 267 -6.02 26.91 18.16
C SER A 267 -4.62 27.26 17.63
N PHE A 268 -4.38 27.10 16.33
CA PHE A 268 -3.05 27.29 15.72
C PHE A 268 -3.09 28.15 14.43
N PRO A 269 -3.80 29.30 14.41
CA PRO A 269 -4.11 30.05 13.18
C PRO A 269 -2.88 30.60 12.45
N ALA A 270 -1.72 30.71 13.10
CA ALA A 270 -0.47 31.15 12.49
C ALA A 270 0.32 30.03 11.76
N THR A 271 -0.25 28.83 11.57
CA THR A 271 0.46 27.66 11.03
C THR A 271 -0.09 27.18 9.68
N ASP A 272 0.78 26.60 8.84
CA ASP A 272 0.38 25.90 7.60
C ASP A 272 -0.66 24.78 7.85
N TRP A 273 -0.70 24.23 9.08
CA TRP A 273 -1.68 23.24 9.50
C TRP A 273 -3.10 23.79 9.64
N ALA A 274 -3.26 25.08 9.98
CA ALA A 274 -4.57 25.73 10.00
C ALA A 274 -5.17 25.85 8.59
N ALA A 275 -4.37 26.33 7.62
CA ALA A 275 -4.74 26.34 6.20
C ALA A 275 -5.09 24.93 5.69
N LYS A 276 -4.27 23.93 6.07
CA LYS A 276 -4.51 22.53 5.72
C LYS A 276 -5.82 22.00 6.28
N ALA A 277 -6.10 22.28 7.55
CA ALA A 277 -7.28 21.79 8.25
C ALA A 277 -8.56 22.38 7.65
N LEU A 278 -8.59 23.69 7.40
CA LEU A 278 -9.70 24.31 6.67
C LEU A 278 -9.88 23.69 5.28
N PHE A 279 -8.80 23.39 4.55
CA PHE A 279 -8.88 22.78 3.22
C PHE A 279 -9.45 21.35 3.29
N ALA A 280 -9.00 20.53 4.24
CA ALA A 280 -9.53 19.19 4.47
C ALA A 280 -11.01 19.21 4.89
N LYS A 281 -11.41 20.17 5.73
CA LYS A 281 -12.81 20.42 6.11
C LYS A 281 -13.67 20.80 4.88
N ALA A 282 -13.21 21.76 4.07
CA ALA A 282 -13.88 22.16 2.83
C ALA A 282 -13.98 21.00 1.82
N TRP A 283 -12.96 20.13 1.77
CA TRP A 283 -12.98 18.91 0.95
C TRP A 283 -14.09 17.95 1.39
N ILE A 284 -14.27 17.71 2.69
CA ILE A 284 -15.35 16.86 3.22
C ILE A 284 -16.72 17.45 2.85
N MET A 285 -16.94 18.74 3.10
CA MET A 285 -18.21 19.41 2.80
C MET A 285 -18.57 19.27 1.32
N ARG A 286 -17.64 19.63 0.42
CA ARG A 286 -17.85 19.55 -1.04
C ARG A 286 -18.01 18.12 -1.58
N ASN A 287 -17.15 17.19 -1.18
CA ASN A 287 -17.01 15.89 -1.87
C ASN A 287 -17.72 14.74 -1.15
N VAL A 288 -17.95 14.82 0.17
CA VAL A 288 -18.65 13.79 0.95
C VAL A 288 -20.10 14.18 1.22
N ARG A 289 -20.37 15.46 1.50
CA ARG A 289 -21.74 15.96 1.79
C ARG A 289 -22.45 16.56 0.58
N GLY A 290 -21.73 16.84 -0.50
CA GLY A 290 -22.25 17.60 -1.65
C GLY A 290 -22.49 19.09 -1.35
N ASP A 291 -22.07 19.56 -0.17
CA ASP A 291 -22.23 20.94 0.28
C ASP A 291 -21.10 21.82 -0.30
N THR A 292 -21.28 22.25 -1.54
CA THR A 292 -20.41 23.24 -2.19
C THR A 292 -20.54 24.62 -1.56
N ALA A 293 -21.73 24.99 -1.07
CA ALA A 293 -22.01 26.33 -0.55
C ALA A 293 -21.35 26.59 0.81
N GLY A 294 -21.39 25.62 1.73
CA GLY A 294 -20.69 25.69 3.01
C GLY A 294 -19.18 25.47 2.89
N ALA A 295 -18.71 24.83 1.82
CA ALA A 295 -17.28 24.72 1.52
C ALA A 295 -16.67 26.05 1.03
N GLU A 296 -17.40 26.84 0.24
CA GLU A 296 -16.92 28.10 -0.32
C GLU A 296 -16.35 29.11 0.69
N PRO A 297 -17.02 29.49 1.80
CA PRO A 297 -16.46 30.46 2.75
C PRO A 297 -15.15 29.98 3.38
N LEU A 298 -14.98 28.67 3.61
CA LEU A 298 -13.71 28.12 4.10
C LEU A 298 -12.58 28.31 3.07
N LEU A 299 -12.87 28.09 1.79
CA LEU A 299 -11.93 28.35 0.70
C LEU A 299 -11.57 29.83 0.60
N GLN A 300 -12.54 30.74 0.81
CA GLN A 300 -12.31 32.18 0.86
C GLN A 300 -11.45 32.60 2.07
N THR A 301 -11.68 32.05 3.27
CA THR A 301 -10.83 32.25 4.46
C THR A 301 -9.39 31.82 4.18
N ILE A 302 -9.17 30.64 3.59
CA ILE A 302 -7.82 30.18 3.24
C ILE A 302 -7.13 31.16 2.27
N ILE A 303 -7.86 31.71 1.30
CA ILE A 303 -7.34 32.68 0.33
C ILE A 303 -6.95 34.01 0.97
N ALA A 304 -7.69 34.45 1.99
CA ALA A 304 -7.51 35.74 2.65
C ALA A 304 -6.44 35.73 3.74
N GLU A 305 -6.46 34.72 4.61
CA GLU A 305 -5.60 34.65 5.81
C GLU A 305 -4.29 33.89 5.54
N PHE A 306 -4.31 32.94 4.60
CA PHE A 306 -3.16 32.12 4.24
C PHE A 306 -2.74 32.31 2.77
N PRO A 307 -2.67 33.55 2.23
CA PRO A 307 -2.61 33.83 0.79
C PRO A 307 -1.37 33.23 0.10
N GLU A 308 -0.28 33.07 0.85
CA GLU A 308 0.99 32.47 0.42
C GLU A 308 1.06 30.94 0.64
N THR A 309 0.04 30.29 1.18
CA THR A 309 -0.01 28.82 1.18
C THR A 309 -0.46 28.29 -0.18
N GLU A 310 -0.06 27.07 -0.52
CA GLU A 310 -0.59 26.42 -1.72
C GLU A 310 -2.04 25.91 -1.55
N TYR A 311 -2.54 25.85 -0.30
CA TYR A 311 -3.97 25.66 -0.04
C TYR A 311 -4.78 26.85 -0.53
N ALA A 312 -4.27 28.08 -0.43
CA ALA A 312 -4.90 29.26 -1.05
C ALA A 312 -4.88 29.17 -2.59
N ASP A 313 -3.79 28.68 -3.18
CA ASP A 313 -3.70 28.48 -4.63
C ASP A 313 -4.63 27.38 -5.15
N GLU A 314 -4.83 26.29 -4.39
CA GLU A 314 -5.82 25.27 -4.74
C GLU A 314 -7.26 25.74 -4.47
N SER A 315 -7.49 26.50 -3.39
CA SER A 315 -8.78 27.14 -3.09
C SER A 315 -9.19 28.12 -4.21
N ARG A 316 -8.25 28.92 -4.73
CA ARG A 316 -8.48 29.78 -5.91
C ARG A 316 -8.97 28.94 -7.10
N ARG A 317 -8.30 27.82 -7.41
CA ARG A 317 -8.74 26.89 -8.49
C ARG A 317 -10.12 26.28 -8.24
N TRP A 318 -10.44 25.94 -6.99
CA TRP A 318 -11.73 25.35 -6.60
C TRP A 318 -12.92 26.31 -6.76
N LEU A 319 -12.66 27.61 -6.68
CA LEU A 319 -13.60 28.72 -6.92
C LEU A 319 -13.51 29.31 -8.34
N GLY A 320 -12.67 28.74 -9.23
CA GLY A 320 -12.47 29.25 -10.60
C GLY A 320 -11.66 30.56 -10.69
N LEU A 321 -11.05 30.99 -9.60
CA LEU A 321 -10.26 32.23 -9.51
C LEU A 321 -8.84 32.07 -10.05
N ALA A 322 -8.25 33.18 -10.50
CA ALA A 322 -6.88 33.21 -10.99
C ALA A 322 -5.86 32.92 -9.87
N VAL A 323 -4.86 32.09 -10.18
CA VAL A 323 -3.74 31.77 -9.28
C VAL A 323 -2.57 32.73 -9.53
N PRO A 324 -2.01 33.39 -8.51
CA PRO A 324 -0.86 34.27 -8.66
C PRO A 324 0.35 33.56 -9.27
N LYS A 325 0.94 34.15 -10.32
CA LYS A 325 2.26 33.72 -10.83
C LYS A 325 3.35 34.24 -9.89
N ARG A 326 3.65 33.48 -8.84
CA ARG A 326 4.82 33.75 -7.98
C ARG A 326 6.08 33.69 -8.83
N ARG A 327 6.95 34.69 -8.73
CA ARG A 327 8.24 34.69 -9.44
C ARG A 327 9.15 33.66 -8.80
N THR A 328 9.53 32.62 -9.54
CA THR A 328 10.73 31.83 -9.21
C THR A 328 11.92 32.78 -9.17
N ARG A 329 12.70 32.71 -8.08
CA ARG A 329 13.97 33.44 -7.97
C ARG A 329 15.02 32.70 -8.79
N VAL A 330 14.95 32.85 -10.12
CA VAL A 330 15.97 32.33 -11.04
C VAL A 330 17.29 33.01 -10.69
N LEU A 331 18.18 32.26 -10.04
CA LEU A 331 19.59 32.63 -9.95
C LEU A 331 20.20 32.45 -11.35
N PRO A 332 21.03 33.39 -11.84
CA PRO A 332 21.62 33.27 -13.17
C PRO A 332 22.47 32.00 -13.30
N ALA A 333 22.22 31.24 -14.36
CA ALA A 333 22.96 30.03 -14.66
C ALA A 333 24.30 30.34 -15.36
N ASP A 334 25.23 30.99 -14.65
CA ASP A 334 26.66 30.78 -14.86
C ASP A 334 27.56 31.40 -13.76
N THR A 335 28.41 30.57 -13.15
CA THR A 335 29.78 30.87 -12.64
C THR A 335 30.36 29.60 -12.00
N ALA A 336 30.58 28.54 -12.79
CA ALA A 336 31.26 27.34 -12.32
C ALA A 336 32.78 27.52 -12.29
N THR A 337 33.33 28.26 -11.30
CA THR A 337 34.75 28.14 -10.84
C THR A 337 35.09 29.08 -9.67
N ARG A 338 35.08 28.55 -8.43
CA ARG A 338 35.98 29.02 -7.37
C ARG A 338 36.20 27.90 -6.36
N LYS A 339 37.44 27.61 -5.99
CA LYS A 339 37.76 26.72 -4.86
C LYS A 339 37.40 27.43 -3.54
N PRO A 340 36.99 26.68 -2.48
CA PRO A 340 36.99 27.24 -1.13
C PRO A 340 38.44 27.51 -0.67
N GLU A 341 38.62 28.60 0.07
CA GLU A 341 39.81 28.89 0.86
C GLU A 341 39.65 28.28 2.27
N PRO A 342 40.74 27.95 2.99
CA PRO A 342 40.66 27.32 4.31
C PRO A 342 40.30 28.31 5.42
N GLU A 343 39.61 27.82 6.46
CA GLU A 343 39.36 28.57 7.70
C GLU A 343 40.62 28.62 8.60
N PRO A 344 40.79 29.67 9.44
CA PRO A 344 41.98 29.86 10.25
C PRO A 344 41.97 29.06 11.56
N GLU A 345 43.14 28.57 11.96
CA GLU A 345 43.37 27.88 13.24
C GLU A 345 43.27 28.82 14.46
N GLN A 346 42.90 28.28 15.62
CA GLN A 346 43.08 28.92 16.92
C GLN A 346 44.03 28.08 17.80
N PRO A 347 44.95 28.69 18.57
CA PRO A 347 45.99 27.98 19.31
C PRO A 347 45.46 27.34 20.62
N PRO A 348 46.13 26.28 21.12
CA PRO A 348 45.72 25.58 22.34
C PRO A 348 46.09 26.35 23.62
N GLY A 349 45.27 26.21 24.64
CA GLY A 349 45.57 26.62 26.03
C GLY A 349 45.75 25.39 26.92
N GLU A 350 46.70 25.47 27.86
CA GLU A 350 47.00 24.42 28.84
C GLU A 350 45.94 24.35 29.95
N LEU A 351 45.81 23.19 30.61
CA LEU A 351 45.73 23.12 32.08
C LEU A 351 45.90 21.69 32.63
N ALA A 352 46.88 21.55 33.54
CA ALA A 352 47.06 20.60 34.65
C ALA A 352 46.53 19.14 34.58
N GLU A 353 47.43 18.21 34.89
CA GLU A 353 47.10 16.89 35.44
C GLU A 353 46.64 17.00 36.91
N GLU A 354 45.68 16.18 37.34
CA GLU A 354 45.60 15.72 38.73
C GLU A 354 45.10 14.27 38.78
N THR A 355 45.59 13.48 39.74
CA THR A 355 45.50 12.01 39.74
C THR A 355 44.36 11.48 40.62
N LEU A 356 43.82 10.30 40.28
CA LEU A 356 43.18 9.36 41.23
C LEU A 356 42.88 7.99 40.58
N GLU A 357 43.32 6.92 41.24
CA GLU A 357 42.95 5.51 41.00
C GLU A 357 42.32 4.91 42.30
N PRO A 358 41.91 3.62 42.37
CA PRO A 358 40.87 2.98 41.56
C PRO A 358 39.87 2.16 42.41
N ALA A 359 38.66 1.90 41.90
CA ALA A 359 37.79 0.80 42.38
C ALA A 359 36.84 0.34 41.28
N GLY A 360 36.83 -0.95 40.94
CA GLY A 360 36.10 -1.46 39.77
C GLY A 360 34.79 -2.20 40.08
N SER A 361 34.00 -2.48 39.04
CA SER A 361 33.38 -3.81 38.85
C SER A 361 32.80 -4.02 37.43
N TRP A 362 32.66 -5.31 37.11
CA TRP A 362 32.10 -5.99 35.94
C TRP A 362 30.72 -5.50 35.43
N ARG A 363 30.23 -5.77 34.19
CA ARG A 363 30.78 -6.28 32.91
C ARG A 363 29.61 -6.36 31.88
N GLU A 364 29.83 -6.11 30.59
CA GLU A 364 28.89 -6.49 29.51
C GLU A 364 29.46 -7.51 28.49
N PRO A 365 28.62 -8.27 27.75
CA PRO A 365 29.04 -9.31 26.79
C PRO A 365 29.20 -8.80 25.33
N GLY A 366 30.15 -9.40 24.59
CA GLY A 366 30.54 -8.95 23.25
C GLY A 366 29.92 -9.69 22.04
N LYS A 367 30.25 -9.22 20.83
CA LYS A 367 29.88 -9.81 19.53
C LYS A 367 30.98 -10.76 18.98
N PRO A 368 30.63 -11.82 18.22
CA PRO A 368 31.63 -12.77 17.70
C PRO A 368 32.43 -12.26 16.50
N ARG A 369 33.66 -12.76 16.36
CA ARG A 369 34.57 -12.54 15.20
C ARG A 369 34.39 -13.58 14.09
N ARG A 370 34.83 -13.25 12.88
CA ARG A 370 35.23 -14.23 11.84
C ARG A 370 36.71 -14.62 12.02
N GLN A 371 37.12 -15.76 11.47
CA GLN A 371 38.51 -16.19 11.33
C GLN A 371 38.81 -16.57 9.87
N GLU A 372 40.08 -16.46 9.50
CA GLU A 372 40.67 -16.87 8.21
C GLU A 372 41.70 -17.98 8.47
N LEU A 373 42.13 -18.71 7.41
CA LEU A 373 43.17 -19.74 7.49
C LEU A 373 44.18 -19.65 6.31
N PRO A 374 45.47 -20.03 6.50
CA PRO A 374 46.58 -19.72 5.58
C PRO A 374 46.92 -20.84 4.54
N ARG A 375 48.05 -20.69 3.82
CA ARG A 375 48.52 -21.50 2.67
C ARG A 375 49.87 -22.23 2.89
N GLY A 376 50.10 -23.31 2.12
CA GLY A 376 51.43 -23.92 1.81
C GLY A 376 51.83 -25.14 2.66
N LEU A 377 52.71 -26.09 2.29
CA LEU A 377 53.52 -26.49 1.08
C LEU A 377 54.04 -27.94 1.37
N ALA A 378 54.56 -28.83 0.48
CA ALA A 378 54.57 -29.04 -0.98
C ALA A 378 55.13 -30.46 -1.31
N ASP A 379 55.01 -30.92 -2.58
CA ASP A 379 55.67 -32.08 -3.26
C ASP A 379 55.44 -33.51 -2.67
N ASP A 380 55.63 -34.66 -3.36
CA ASP A 380 56.21 -35.00 -4.69
C ASP A 380 55.43 -36.17 -5.40
N THR A 381 55.92 -36.70 -6.52
CA THR A 381 55.26 -37.58 -7.54
C THR A 381 55.81 -39.03 -7.55
N PRO A 382 55.26 -40.09 -8.24
CA PRO A 382 55.08 -40.17 -9.73
C PRO A 382 54.02 -41.14 -10.39
N GLY A 383 53.56 -40.82 -11.62
CA GLY A 383 53.13 -41.76 -12.69
C GLY A 383 51.73 -42.46 -12.62
N ARG A 384 51.16 -43.07 -13.67
CA ARG A 384 51.42 -43.10 -15.15
C ARG A 384 50.19 -43.75 -15.89
N PHE A 385 49.93 -43.43 -17.18
CA PHE A 385 49.34 -44.27 -18.29
C PHE A 385 48.27 -43.64 -19.24
N ARG A 386 48.49 -43.84 -20.56
CA ARG A 386 47.61 -43.87 -21.78
C ARG A 386 48.37 -44.74 -22.84
N PRO A 387 47.81 -45.32 -23.94
CA PRO A 387 46.96 -44.73 -25.04
C PRO A 387 45.67 -45.56 -25.38
N VAL A 388 44.59 -45.04 -26.04
CA VAL A 388 44.19 -44.97 -27.51
C VAL A 388 44.49 -46.18 -28.42
N PRO A 389 43.78 -46.44 -29.56
CA PRO A 389 42.66 -45.73 -30.27
C PRO A 389 41.39 -46.65 -30.51
N GLU A 390 40.46 -46.62 -31.50
CA GLU A 390 40.06 -45.77 -32.68
C GLU A 390 38.64 -46.13 -33.26
N SER A 391 38.06 -45.27 -34.14
CA SER A 391 37.04 -45.51 -35.23
C SER A 391 35.68 -46.19 -34.93
N ALA A 392 34.56 -46.04 -35.66
CA ALA A 392 33.97 -45.07 -36.64
C ALA A 392 32.42 -45.37 -36.66
N THR A 393 31.45 -44.79 -37.40
CA THR A 393 31.27 -43.88 -38.57
C THR A 393 29.84 -43.24 -38.41
N SER A 394 29.14 -42.48 -39.26
CA SER A 394 29.23 -41.90 -40.63
C SER A 394 28.34 -40.62 -40.73
N GLU A 395 27.79 -40.26 -41.91
CA GLU A 395 27.07 -39.00 -42.21
C GLU A 395 25.93 -39.22 -43.26
N PRO A 396 25.00 -38.27 -43.54
CA PRO A 396 25.29 -37.08 -44.35
C PRO A 396 24.59 -35.75 -43.94
N ALA A 397 25.10 -34.62 -44.44
CA ALA A 397 24.65 -33.26 -44.11
C ALA A 397 23.65 -32.61 -45.11
N VAL A 398 23.00 -31.53 -44.65
CA VAL A 398 22.35 -30.50 -45.49
C VAL A 398 22.92 -29.14 -45.09
N LYS A 399 23.40 -28.35 -46.07
CA LYS A 399 23.84 -26.96 -45.83
C LYS A 399 22.64 -26.03 -45.67
N VAL A 400 22.73 -25.10 -44.72
CA VAL A 400 21.91 -23.88 -44.67
C VAL A 400 22.88 -22.70 -44.64
N GLU A 401 22.69 -21.75 -45.55
CA GLU A 401 23.59 -20.61 -45.70
C GLU A 401 23.30 -19.55 -44.63
N THR A 402 24.33 -19.17 -43.86
CA THR A 402 24.22 -18.14 -42.83
C THR A 402 24.39 -16.75 -43.45
N MET A 403 23.30 -16.07 -43.77
CA MET A 403 23.35 -14.62 -43.93
C MET A 403 23.65 -13.96 -42.56
N PRO A 404 24.46 -12.89 -42.52
CA PRO A 404 24.83 -12.26 -41.26
C PRO A 404 23.61 -11.55 -40.64
N SER A 405 23.24 -11.98 -39.43
CA SER A 405 22.30 -11.23 -38.60
C SER A 405 22.98 -9.95 -38.13
N GLU A 406 22.59 -8.80 -38.70
CA GLU A 406 23.05 -7.50 -38.25
C GLU A 406 22.69 -7.30 -36.78
N ARG A 407 23.72 -7.25 -35.92
CA ARG A 407 23.56 -6.86 -34.53
C ARG A 407 23.20 -5.38 -34.47
N ARG A 408 21.89 -5.07 -34.48
CA ARG A 408 21.42 -3.75 -34.07
C ARG A 408 22.05 -3.36 -32.73
N PRO A 409 22.50 -2.11 -32.55
CA PRO A 409 22.95 -1.64 -31.25
C PRO A 409 21.81 -1.76 -30.23
N PRO A 410 22.11 -1.81 -28.92
CA PRO A 410 21.09 -1.81 -27.89
C PRO A 410 20.13 -0.63 -28.07
N ALA A 411 18.83 -0.90 -28.14
CA ALA A 411 17.83 0.15 -28.30
C ALA A 411 17.75 0.97 -27.00
N GLU A 412 17.97 2.27 -27.11
CA GLU A 412 17.96 3.19 -25.96
C GLU A 412 16.61 3.13 -25.21
N LEU A 413 16.68 3.31 -23.89
CA LEU A 413 15.49 3.37 -23.04
C LEU A 413 14.82 4.74 -23.24
N PRO A 414 13.51 4.80 -23.50
CA PRO A 414 12.83 6.05 -23.80
C PRO A 414 12.62 6.86 -22.52
N GLU A 415 12.90 8.15 -22.57
CA GLU A 415 12.54 9.04 -21.48
C GLU A 415 11.01 9.17 -21.39
N LEU A 416 10.45 8.87 -20.22
CA LEU A 416 9.03 9.04 -19.93
C LEU A 416 8.83 10.36 -19.19
N ALA A 417 7.92 11.19 -19.69
CA ALA A 417 7.68 12.53 -19.18
C ALA A 417 7.17 12.50 -17.73
N ILE A 418 7.79 13.30 -16.86
CA ILE A 418 7.45 13.41 -15.43
C ILE A 418 6.02 13.96 -15.26
N VAL A 419 5.20 13.29 -14.45
CA VAL A 419 3.83 13.72 -14.13
C VAL A 419 3.83 14.55 -12.85
N HIS A 420 3.34 15.78 -12.90
CA HIS A 420 3.28 16.68 -11.74
C HIS A 420 1.89 16.71 -11.07
N PHE A 421 1.87 17.10 -9.80
CA PHE A 421 0.70 17.06 -8.92
C PHE A 421 0.46 18.37 -8.18
N ARG A 422 -0.83 18.61 -7.89
CA ARG A 422 -1.25 19.67 -6.97
C ARG A 422 -0.85 19.32 -5.54
N PHE A 423 -0.76 20.35 -4.69
CA PHE A 423 -0.47 20.18 -3.27
C PHE A 423 -1.61 19.42 -2.59
N ASP A 424 -1.27 18.54 -1.65
CA ASP A 424 -2.19 17.58 -1.02
C ASP A 424 -3.09 16.79 -1.99
N ASP A 425 -2.60 16.54 -3.21
CA ASP A 425 -3.36 15.86 -4.25
C ASP A 425 -2.58 14.73 -4.93
N TRP A 426 -3.33 13.69 -5.30
CA TRP A 426 -2.89 12.54 -6.09
C TRP A 426 -3.75 12.32 -7.33
N ARG A 427 -4.72 13.20 -7.61
CA ARG A 427 -5.46 13.26 -8.88
C ARG A 427 -4.53 13.83 -9.95
N ILE A 428 -4.50 13.17 -11.11
CA ILE A 428 -3.73 13.62 -12.28
C ILE A 428 -4.33 14.93 -12.78
N ARG A 429 -3.48 15.92 -13.04
CA ARG A 429 -3.89 17.23 -13.56
C ARG A 429 -4.37 17.12 -15.01
N ALA A 430 -5.29 18.00 -15.41
CA ALA A 430 -5.73 18.08 -16.81
C ALA A 430 -4.54 18.44 -17.72
N GLU A 431 -3.66 19.31 -17.23
CA GLU A 431 -2.41 19.73 -17.87
C GLU A 431 -1.45 18.54 -18.13
N ASP A 432 -1.16 17.74 -17.11
CA ASP A 432 -0.24 16.59 -17.19
C ASP A 432 -0.84 15.37 -17.92
N THR A 433 -2.15 15.36 -18.16
CA THR A 433 -2.84 14.26 -18.87
C THR A 433 -2.31 14.05 -20.29
N ALA A 434 -1.81 15.10 -20.97
CA ALA A 434 -1.21 14.97 -22.30
C ALA A 434 0.12 14.20 -22.26
N ALA A 435 1.01 14.53 -21.32
CA ALA A 435 2.28 13.83 -21.12
C ALA A 435 2.06 12.35 -20.78
N LEU A 436 1.08 12.06 -19.92
CA LEU A 436 0.82 10.69 -19.49
C LEU A 436 0.17 9.80 -20.59
N LYS A 437 -0.54 10.40 -21.56
CA LYS A 437 -0.97 9.69 -22.78
C LYS A 437 0.21 9.29 -23.65
N GLU A 438 1.22 10.15 -23.78
CA GLU A 438 2.41 9.84 -24.57
C GLU A 438 3.25 8.76 -23.89
N ASN A 439 3.41 8.81 -22.57
CA ASN A 439 4.05 7.73 -21.80
C ASN A 439 3.33 6.38 -22.00
N ALA A 440 1.98 6.38 -22.03
CA ALA A 440 1.21 5.18 -22.34
C ALA A 440 1.46 4.69 -23.77
N ARG A 441 1.53 5.59 -24.75
CA ARG A 441 1.83 5.27 -26.17
C ARG A 441 3.20 4.60 -26.30
N VAL A 442 4.22 5.15 -25.64
CA VAL A 442 5.58 4.60 -25.59
C VAL A 442 5.59 3.21 -24.93
N LEU A 443 4.96 3.06 -23.77
CA LEU A 443 4.93 1.80 -23.02
C LEU A 443 4.07 0.70 -23.66
N MET A 444 3.08 1.05 -24.49
CA MET A 444 2.37 0.09 -25.35
C MET A 444 3.20 -0.34 -26.55
N ALA A 445 3.98 0.59 -27.16
CA ALA A 445 4.87 0.28 -28.28
C ALA A 445 6.11 -0.54 -27.88
N ARG A 446 6.48 -0.49 -26.59
CA ARG A 446 7.62 -1.17 -25.97
C ARG A 446 7.14 -2.18 -24.92
N PRO A 447 6.50 -3.31 -25.31
CA PRO A 447 5.91 -4.27 -24.37
C PRO A 447 6.91 -4.99 -23.46
N GLU A 448 8.21 -4.95 -23.80
CA GLU A 448 9.30 -5.63 -23.12
C GLU A 448 9.78 -4.95 -21.82
N LEU A 449 9.54 -3.64 -21.66
CA LEU A 449 10.10 -2.84 -20.56
C LEU A 449 9.38 -3.08 -19.24
N GLU A 450 10.11 -3.24 -18.14
CA GLU A 450 9.56 -3.08 -16.78
C GLU A 450 9.63 -1.60 -16.35
N VAL A 451 8.67 -1.16 -15.54
CA VAL A 451 8.54 0.24 -15.13
C VAL A 451 8.32 0.32 -13.62
N THR A 452 9.25 0.95 -12.93
CA THR A 452 9.05 1.38 -11.54
C THR A 452 8.57 2.83 -11.53
N ILE A 453 7.30 3.01 -11.17
CA ILE A 453 6.61 4.29 -11.04
C ILE A 453 6.86 4.81 -9.63
N VAL A 454 7.58 5.92 -9.49
CA VAL A 454 8.06 6.44 -8.20
C VAL A 454 7.29 7.69 -7.84
N GLY A 455 6.59 7.69 -6.71
CA GLY A 455 5.87 8.87 -6.22
C GLY A 455 6.69 9.73 -5.26
N HIS A 456 6.78 11.02 -5.55
CA HIS A 456 7.50 12.01 -4.75
C HIS A 456 6.53 13.03 -4.13
N CYS A 457 6.98 13.64 -3.03
CA CYS A 457 6.35 14.77 -2.38
C CYS A 457 7.39 15.82 -1.98
N ASP A 458 6.93 17.07 -1.91
CA ASP A 458 7.70 18.16 -1.33
C ASP A 458 7.85 18.03 0.20
N PRO A 459 8.78 18.75 0.85
CA PRO A 459 9.26 18.37 2.18
C PRO A 459 8.33 18.68 3.37
N ARG A 460 7.17 19.31 3.13
CA ARG A 460 6.23 19.73 4.19
C ARG A 460 5.35 18.58 4.70
N GLY A 461 5.10 18.54 6.01
CA GLY A 461 4.38 17.45 6.71
C GLY A 461 5.25 16.22 7.00
N THR A 462 4.76 15.27 7.81
CA THR A 462 5.53 14.07 8.21
C THR A 462 6.08 13.27 7.02
N GLU A 463 7.16 12.53 7.27
CA GLU A 463 7.76 11.62 6.30
C GLU A 463 6.77 10.52 5.88
N VAL A 464 6.07 9.86 6.82
CA VAL A 464 5.14 8.76 6.48
C VAL A 464 3.87 9.26 5.79
N TYR A 465 3.38 10.46 6.10
CA TYR A 465 2.31 11.09 5.33
C TYR A 465 2.74 11.29 3.87
N ASN A 466 3.96 11.80 3.65
CA ASN A 466 4.49 12.02 2.30
C ASN A 466 4.81 10.70 1.59
N GLU A 467 5.28 9.67 2.30
CA GLU A 467 5.40 8.30 1.79
C GLU A 467 4.04 7.79 1.28
N GLN A 468 2.96 7.97 2.04
CA GLN A 468 1.61 7.59 1.63
C GLN A 468 1.08 8.43 0.46
N LEU A 469 1.29 9.75 0.46
CA LEU A 469 0.87 10.64 -0.63
C LEU A 469 1.62 10.34 -1.93
N GLY A 470 2.93 10.08 -1.86
CA GLY A 470 3.72 9.59 -2.99
C GLY A 470 3.21 8.24 -3.49
N MET A 471 2.93 7.29 -2.60
CA MET A 471 2.35 6.00 -2.96
C MET A 471 0.96 6.14 -3.61
N ARG A 472 0.13 7.10 -3.19
CA ARG A 472 -1.15 7.44 -3.85
C ARG A 472 -0.93 8.01 -5.25
N ARG A 473 0.04 8.92 -5.44
CA ARG A 473 0.41 9.48 -6.75
C ARG A 473 0.91 8.40 -7.71
N ALA A 474 1.83 7.55 -7.26
CA ALA A 474 2.35 6.43 -8.04
C ALA A 474 1.23 5.46 -8.46
N LYS A 475 0.32 5.11 -7.53
CA LYS A 475 -0.87 4.30 -7.82
C LYS A 475 -1.81 4.98 -8.84
N ALA A 476 -2.08 6.28 -8.72
CA ALA A 476 -2.92 7.01 -9.67
C ALA A 476 -2.33 7.03 -11.09
N VAL A 477 -1.03 7.28 -11.23
CA VAL A 477 -0.31 7.21 -12.52
C VAL A 477 -0.34 5.80 -13.09
N ARG A 478 -0.05 4.78 -12.27
CA ARG A 478 -0.15 3.37 -12.66
C ARG A 478 -1.53 3.03 -13.19
N ASP A 479 -2.58 3.38 -12.45
CA ASP A 479 -3.94 2.99 -12.79
C ASP A 479 -4.48 3.76 -14.01
N TYR A 480 -4.00 4.98 -14.27
CA TYR A 480 -4.18 5.65 -15.57
C TYR A 480 -3.44 4.94 -16.71
N LEU A 481 -2.17 4.56 -16.53
CA LEU A 481 -1.41 3.83 -17.57
C LEU A 481 -2.09 2.49 -17.91
N ILE A 482 -2.65 1.81 -16.91
CA ILE A 482 -3.48 0.60 -17.10
C ILE A 482 -4.75 0.92 -17.89
N GLN A 483 -5.47 1.99 -17.53
CA GLN A 483 -6.65 2.44 -18.27
C GLN A 483 -6.32 2.82 -19.73
N ALA A 484 -5.10 3.32 -19.97
CA ALA A 484 -4.58 3.67 -21.29
C ALA A 484 -4.01 2.48 -22.09
N GLY A 485 -3.92 1.28 -21.51
CA GLY A 485 -3.56 0.04 -22.21
C GLY A 485 -2.24 -0.63 -21.80
N VAL A 486 -1.51 -0.10 -20.82
CA VAL A 486 -0.25 -0.70 -20.34
C VAL A 486 -0.52 -1.80 -19.32
N SER A 487 0.04 -3.01 -19.51
CA SER A 487 -0.13 -4.14 -18.58
C SER A 487 0.32 -3.79 -17.16
N ARG A 488 -0.55 -4.04 -16.16
CA ARG A 488 -0.29 -3.77 -14.73
C ARG A 488 0.93 -4.51 -14.22
N GLU A 489 1.17 -5.70 -14.75
CA GLU A 489 2.18 -6.66 -14.31
C GLU A 489 3.60 -6.11 -14.52
N ARG A 490 3.77 -5.18 -15.47
CA ARG A 490 5.01 -4.45 -15.75
C ARG A 490 5.20 -3.18 -14.91
N LEU A 491 4.19 -2.77 -14.12
CA LEU A 491 4.14 -1.47 -13.44
C LEU A 491 4.25 -1.61 -11.91
N VAL A 492 5.48 -1.63 -11.41
CA VAL A 492 5.80 -1.55 -9.98
C VAL A 492 5.53 -0.12 -9.49
N VAL A 493 4.99 0.03 -8.28
CA VAL A 493 4.81 1.34 -7.62
C VAL A 493 5.68 1.44 -6.37
N GLU A 494 6.52 2.47 -6.34
CA GLU A 494 7.34 2.88 -5.20
C GLU A 494 6.91 4.26 -4.71
N SER A 495 7.27 4.60 -3.47
CA SER A 495 7.23 5.97 -2.98
C SER A 495 8.63 6.37 -2.52
N ALA A 496 9.09 7.54 -2.95
CA ALA A 496 10.21 8.21 -2.32
C ALA A 496 9.74 9.10 -1.15
N GLY A 497 8.43 9.37 -1.05
CA GLY A 497 7.90 10.40 -0.15
C GLY A 497 8.64 11.70 -0.35
N LYS A 498 9.16 12.28 0.75
CA LYS A 498 10.03 13.47 0.72
C LYS A 498 11.54 13.18 0.79
N SER A 499 11.96 11.92 0.69
CA SER A 499 13.37 11.53 0.86
C SER A 499 14.29 11.84 -0.33
N ARG A 500 13.73 12.27 -1.48
CA ARG A 500 14.47 12.58 -2.71
C ARG A 500 14.00 13.90 -3.34
N PRO A 501 14.26 15.04 -2.67
CA PRO A 501 13.94 16.36 -3.21
C PRO A 501 14.86 16.72 -4.39
N ILE A 502 14.33 17.48 -5.34
CA ILE A 502 15.10 18.22 -6.37
C ILE A 502 14.87 19.73 -6.27
N SER A 503 13.92 20.19 -5.46
CA SER A 503 13.76 21.61 -5.17
C SER A 503 14.92 22.13 -4.31
N THR A 504 15.43 23.31 -4.64
CA THR A 504 16.48 23.98 -3.85
C THR A 504 15.91 24.88 -2.76
N GLY A 505 14.60 25.18 -2.81
CA GLY A 505 13.89 25.94 -1.79
C GLY A 505 12.37 26.02 -2.01
N PRO A 506 11.62 26.71 -1.12
CA PRO A 506 10.15 26.68 -1.11
C PRO A 506 9.46 27.09 -2.41
N GLY A 507 10.05 27.99 -3.21
CA GLY A 507 9.51 28.40 -4.52
C GLY A 507 9.55 27.31 -5.59
N GLU A 508 10.24 26.19 -5.34
CA GLU A 508 10.45 25.09 -6.27
C GLU A 508 9.79 23.78 -5.82
N TYR A 509 9.10 23.76 -4.66
CA TYR A 509 8.44 22.57 -4.10
C TYR A 509 7.44 21.89 -5.05
N TRP A 510 6.93 22.59 -6.07
CA TRP A 510 6.11 22.01 -7.12
C TRP A 510 6.86 20.96 -7.99
N LEU A 511 8.18 21.03 -8.09
CA LEU A 511 9.04 20.02 -8.74
C LEU A 511 9.07 18.70 -7.95
N ASP A 512 8.86 18.75 -6.63
CA ASP A 512 8.86 17.56 -5.76
C ASP A 512 7.50 16.87 -5.64
N ARG A 513 6.43 17.52 -6.10
CA ARG A 513 5.13 16.87 -6.27
C ARG A 513 5.03 16.19 -7.62
N ARG A 514 5.85 15.16 -7.82
CA ARG A 514 5.96 14.46 -9.11
C ARG A 514 5.84 12.95 -9.01
N VAL A 515 5.69 12.33 -10.17
CA VAL A 515 5.95 10.91 -10.40
C VAL A 515 7.03 10.76 -11.47
N GLU A 516 8.09 10.04 -11.11
CA GLU A 516 9.16 9.62 -12.01
C GLU A 516 8.93 8.18 -12.49
N PHE A 517 9.63 7.81 -13.57
CA PHE A 517 9.64 6.44 -14.10
C PHE A 517 11.08 5.94 -14.20
N ARG A 518 11.39 4.83 -13.52
CA ARG A 518 12.62 4.06 -13.72
C ARG A 518 12.32 2.85 -14.59
N LEU A 519 12.93 2.79 -15.76
CA LEU A 519 12.80 1.66 -16.68
C LEU A 519 13.84 0.56 -16.37
N ARG A 520 13.50 -0.68 -16.74
CA ARG A 520 14.35 -1.86 -16.71
C ARG A 520 14.09 -2.73 -17.93
#